data_AF-A0A6A6CBT3-F1
#
_entry.id   AF-A0A6A6CBT3-F1
#
_cell.length_a   1.000
_cell.length_b   1.000
_cell.length_c   1.000
_cell.angle_alpha   90.00
_cell.angle_beta   90.00
_cell.angle_gamma   90.00
#
_symmetry.space_group_name_H-M   'P 1'
#
loop_
_entity.id
_entity.type
_entity.pdbx_description
1 polymer ?
#
loop_
_entity_poly.entity_id
_entity_poly.type
_entity_poly.pdbx_seq_one_letter_code
_entity_poly.pdbx_strand_id
1 'polypeptide(L)'
;MPNNGEDLTHDCPFPDVAEALRPFIKTRQEVTAIRQGLQTTLPLSSISLGQTSADVDPSSLSGVRKAYWRALEAHKKAQSRYESLKTELDQLVLGEASGLPAPTTEDSDSFLTENYVPLIRQKEKHRKLKVIEASLARIDAAGQRSVGESLDNVAKREIGELPVPPTSASLPDRDAEFNAEYDLTQLKKAILSTKQQLNDHERAVVSLNGVDRGDVNPHADLKALQKAHNELTLWMESQLAVISDTDGTNGMNGVTSAESDTNGDVTFNINDIEDLYEQYLEARRRLLDTVANPPSPQLTSRPSSPVVRRGSETTEVDNRTATSELVMPYLTALTSKKQHEQDLLQQSTFARRQAASSEAQTQAVLSRLADESHLLAPELGRGPPKGKDWAKAAAVAEKTTEDYTTQRTKSGLAATEAAAKAMESIQRLPSSYDTLLK
;
A
#
# COMPACT_ATOMS: atom_id res chain seq x y z
N MET A 1 46.77 -51.66 36.74
CA MET A 1 47.85 -50.93 37.44
C MET A 1 48.40 -49.89 36.47
N PRO A 2 48.47 -48.59 36.81
CA PRO A 2 48.07 -47.91 38.05
C PRO A 2 46.77 -47.10 37.91
N ASN A 3 46.03 -47.01 39.03
CA ASN A 3 44.94 -46.06 39.26
C ASN A 3 45.53 -44.65 39.37
N ASN A 4 45.23 -43.75 38.44
CA ASN A 4 45.58 -42.33 38.55
C ASN A 4 44.29 -41.48 38.45
N GLY A 5 43.34 -41.73 39.34
CA GLY A 5 42.05 -41.03 39.38
C GLY A 5 41.76 -40.28 40.67
N GLU A 6 42.55 -40.45 41.73
CA GLU A 6 42.17 -39.93 43.07
C GLU A 6 42.96 -38.70 43.54
N ASP A 7 44.07 -38.33 42.89
CA ASP A 7 45.02 -37.36 43.50
C ASP A 7 44.90 -35.89 43.05
N LEU A 8 43.73 -35.41 42.62
CA LEU A 8 43.54 -33.97 42.35
C LEU A 8 42.72 -33.24 43.40
N THR A 9 42.27 -33.92 44.46
CA THR A 9 41.44 -33.31 45.52
C THR A 9 42.20 -32.97 46.81
N HIS A 10 43.44 -33.46 46.97
CA HIS A 10 44.22 -33.24 48.19
C HIS A 10 45.03 -31.93 48.25
N ASP A 11 45.16 -31.20 47.13
CA ASP A 11 45.91 -29.93 47.04
C ASP A 11 45.01 -28.69 46.87
N CYS A 12 43.70 -28.79 47.17
CA CYS A 12 42.80 -27.65 47.09
C CYS A 12 42.67 -26.97 48.47
N PRO A 13 42.95 -25.65 48.61
CA PRO A 13 42.95 -24.96 49.91
C PRO A 13 41.55 -24.86 50.57
N PHE A 14 40.49 -25.29 49.89
CA PHE A 14 39.10 -25.29 50.40
C PHE A 14 38.36 -26.57 50.01
N PRO A 15 38.20 -27.55 50.93
CA PRO A 15 37.62 -28.87 50.62
C PRO A 15 36.11 -28.79 50.29
N ASP A 16 35.36 -27.87 50.91
CA ASP A 16 33.92 -27.71 50.66
C ASP A 16 33.61 -27.28 49.21
N VAL A 17 34.50 -26.47 48.62
CA VAL A 17 34.36 -26.02 47.22
C VAL A 17 34.72 -27.15 46.25
N ALA A 18 35.70 -27.99 46.61
CA ALA A 18 36.07 -29.16 45.82
C ALA A 18 34.93 -30.20 45.78
N GLU A 19 34.19 -30.37 46.88
CA GLU A 19 33.02 -31.25 46.92
C GLU A 19 31.86 -30.71 46.07
N ALA A 20 31.60 -29.40 46.13
CA ALA A 20 30.57 -28.75 45.32
C ALA A 20 30.88 -28.79 43.80
N LEU A 21 32.16 -28.76 43.42
CA LEU A 21 32.60 -28.80 42.02
C LEU A 21 32.84 -30.22 41.50
N ARG A 22 32.85 -31.25 42.37
CA ARG A 22 33.04 -32.66 42.03
C ARG A 22 32.14 -33.17 40.87
N PRO A 23 30.84 -32.83 40.77
CA PRO A 23 30.02 -33.26 39.63
C PRO A 23 30.36 -32.56 38.31
N PHE A 24 31.09 -31.44 38.34
CA PHE A 24 31.47 -30.67 37.16
C PHE A 24 32.92 -30.92 36.70
N ILE A 25 33.77 -31.47 37.57
CA ILE A 25 35.14 -31.85 37.26
C ILE A 25 35.13 -33.27 36.66
N LYS A 26 35.05 -33.34 35.33
CA LYS A 26 35.11 -34.61 34.59
C LYS A 26 36.54 -35.01 34.29
N THR A 27 36.80 -36.31 34.25
CA THR A 27 38.12 -36.82 33.87
C THR A 27 38.42 -36.52 32.40
N ARG A 28 39.70 -36.40 32.03
CA ARG A 28 40.11 -36.11 30.65
C ARG A 28 39.53 -37.13 29.65
N GLN A 29 39.38 -38.39 30.07
CA GLN A 29 38.81 -39.46 29.27
C GLN A 29 37.31 -39.28 29.04
N GLU A 30 36.55 -38.93 30.07
CA GLU A 30 35.11 -38.63 29.95
C GLU A 30 34.87 -37.41 29.05
N VAL A 31 35.70 -36.37 29.17
CA VAL A 31 35.60 -35.19 28.30
C VAL A 31 35.88 -35.56 26.84
N THR A 32 36.84 -36.44 26.57
CA THR A 32 37.09 -36.92 25.21
C THR A 32 35.96 -37.79 24.67
N ALA A 33 35.35 -38.64 25.50
CA ALA A 33 34.20 -39.46 25.11
C ALA A 33 32.96 -38.60 24.82
N ILE A 34 32.69 -37.58 25.65
CA ILE A 34 31.63 -36.60 25.41
C ILE A 34 31.88 -35.82 24.12
N ARG A 35 33.13 -35.40 23.87
CA ARG A 35 33.49 -34.69 22.62
C ARG A 35 33.26 -35.56 21.38
N GLN A 36 33.66 -36.83 21.44
CA GLN A 36 33.43 -37.79 20.35
C GLN A 36 31.92 -38.04 20.15
N GLY A 37 31.16 -38.23 21.23
CA GLY A 37 29.70 -38.35 21.18
C GLY A 37 29.03 -37.12 20.55
N LEU A 38 29.41 -35.92 20.97
CA LEU A 38 28.89 -34.67 20.41
C LEU A 38 29.25 -34.50 18.94
N GLN A 39 30.45 -34.92 18.53
CA GLN A 39 30.87 -34.93 17.12
C GLN A 39 30.06 -35.90 16.26
N THR A 40 29.53 -36.99 16.83
CA THR A 40 28.63 -37.90 16.10
C THR A 40 27.19 -37.36 15.99
N THR A 41 26.72 -36.59 16.97
CA THR A 41 25.35 -36.06 17.00
C THR A 41 25.19 -34.70 16.29
N LEU A 42 26.29 -33.94 16.15
CA LEU A 42 26.29 -32.63 15.49
C LEU A 42 27.09 -32.73 14.19
N PRO A 43 26.53 -32.36 13.02
CA PRO A 43 27.25 -32.36 11.75
C PRO A 43 28.21 -31.15 11.69
N LEU A 44 29.28 -31.18 12.47
CA LEU A 44 30.31 -30.15 12.53
C LEU A 44 31.49 -30.48 11.60
N SER A 45 31.19 -30.76 10.34
CA SER A 45 32.21 -31.00 9.30
C SER A 45 32.81 -29.72 8.71
N SER A 46 32.58 -28.53 9.28
CA SER A 46 32.98 -27.26 8.64
C SER A 46 33.86 -26.33 9.46
N ILE A 47 34.51 -26.82 10.52
CA ILE A 47 35.52 -26.05 11.24
C ILE A 47 36.87 -26.79 11.18
N SER A 48 37.36 -26.99 9.96
CA SER A 48 38.81 -27.12 9.73
C SER A 48 39.31 -25.75 9.30
N LEU A 49 39.88 -25.02 10.26
CA LEU A 49 40.37 -23.64 10.15
C LEU A 49 41.71 -23.55 9.40
N GLY A 50 41.85 -24.26 8.27
CA GLY A 50 43.18 -24.49 7.67
C GLY A 50 43.21 -24.82 6.18
N GLN A 51 42.22 -24.43 5.38
CA GLN A 51 42.34 -24.50 3.91
C GLN A 51 42.32 -23.10 3.31
N THR A 52 43.52 -22.62 3.00
CA THR A 52 43.78 -21.49 2.13
C THR A 52 43.37 -21.85 0.70
N SER A 53 42.63 -20.94 0.05
CA SER A 53 42.52 -20.77 -1.40
C SER A 53 42.26 -22.04 -2.22
N ALA A 54 41.00 -22.46 -2.28
CA ALA A 54 40.47 -23.15 -3.44
C ALA A 54 39.06 -22.63 -3.70
N ASP A 55 38.78 -22.37 -4.97
CA ASP A 55 37.53 -21.81 -5.50
C ASP A 55 36.32 -22.53 -4.88
N VAL A 56 35.57 -21.82 -4.04
CA VAL A 56 34.37 -22.37 -3.40
C VAL A 56 33.20 -22.08 -4.33
N ASP A 57 32.62 -23.14 -4.91
CA ASP A 57 31.44 -23.02 -5.77
C ASP A 57 30.31 -22.28 -5.04
N PRO A 58 29.90 -21.07 -5.51
CA PRO A 58 28.96 -20.19 -4.80
C PRO A 58 27.52 -20.72 -4.78
N SER A 59 27.26 -21.85 -5.45
CA SER A 59 25.99 -22.58 -5.46
C SER A 59 25.80 -23.48 -4.23
N SER A 60 26.90 -23.91 -3.59
CA SER A 60 26.86 -24.78 -2.40
C SER A 60 26.65 -24.01 -1.09
N LEU A 61 26.88 -22.70 -1.11
CA LEU A 61 26.79 -21.83 0.05
C LEU A 61 25.36 -21.31 0.20
N SER A 62 24.67 -21.70 1.27
CA SER A 62 23.33 -21.22 1.61
C SER A 62 23.37 -20.21 2.77
N GLY A 63 22.41 -19.27 2.77
CA GLY A 63 22.17 -18.32 3.86
C GLY A 63 23.30 -17.32 4.13
N VAL A 64 23.64 -17.14 5.41
CA VAL A 64 24.58 -16.11 5.92
C VAL A 64 25.97 -16.26 5.30
N ARG A 65 26.42 -17.50 5.06
CA ARG A 65 27.74 -17.75 4.46
C ARG A 65 27.82 -17.24 3.02
N LYS A 66 26.73 -17.32 2.25
CA LYS A 66 26.63 -16.75 0.90
C LYS A 66 26.65 -15.22 0.94
N ALA A 67 25.97 -14.63 1.91
CA ALA A 67 25.97 -13.18 2.11
C ALA A 67 27.38 -12.67 2.47
N TYR A 68 28.08 -13.37 3.37
CA TYR A 68 29.46 -13.04 3.73
C TYR A 68 30.41 -13.16 2.54
N TRP A 69 30.29 -14.23 1.74
CA TRP A 69 31.12 -14.40 0.54
C TRP A 69 30.90 -13.27 -0.47
N ARG A 70 29.63 -12.89 -0.74
CA ARG A 70 29.31 -11.74 -1.60
C ARG A 70 29.85 -10.42 -1.04
N ALA A 71 29.80 -10.23 0.27
CA ALA A 71 30.35 -9.05 0.92
C ALA A 71 31.87 -8.98 0.75
N LEU A 72 32.56 -10.13 0.85
CA LEU A 72 34.01 -10.23 0.64
C LEU A 72 34.38 -9.96 -0.81
N GLU A 73 33.62 -10.50 -1.77
CA GLU A 73 33.79 -10.23 -3.20
C GLU A 73 33.58 -8.73 -3.52
N ALA A 74 32.52 -8.14 -2.98
CA ALA A 74 32.24 -6.72 -3.13
C ALA A 74 33.34 -5.85 -2.51
N HIS A 75 33.88 -6.25 -1.35
CA HIS A 75 35.00 -5.57 -0.70
C HIS A 75 36.27 -5.63 -1.56
N LYS A 76 36.62 -6.80 -2.10
CA LYS A 76 37.77 -6.95 -3.02
C LYS A 76 37.62 -6.06 -4.26
N LYS A 77 36.42 -5.99 -4.83
CA LYS A 77 36.11 -5.12 -5.98
C LYS A 77 36.16 -3.63 -5.63
N ALA A 78 35.73 -3.26 -4.42
CA ALA A 78 35.84 -1.89 -3.94
C ALA A 78 37.31 -1.50 -3.72
N GLN A 79 38.10 -2.40 -3.14
CA GLN A 79 39.53 -2.18 -2.92
C GLN A 79 40.30 -2.01 -4.24
N SER A 80 40.03 -2.84 -5.26
CA SER A 80 40.67 -2.69 -6.57
C SER A 80 40.32 -1.36 -7.24
N ARG A 81 39.08 -0.88 -7.07
CA ARG A 81 38.66 0.45 -7.57
C ARG A 81 39.33 1.59 -6.81
N TYR A 82 39.52 1.43 -5.51
CA TYR A 82 40.23 2.43 -4.71
C TYR A 82 41.69 2.51 -5.13
N GLU A 83 42.35 1.36 -5.31
CA GLU A 83 43.73 1.29 -5.80
C GLU A 83 43.86 1.91 -7.20
N SER A 84 42.92 1.65 -8.13
CA SER A 84 42.95 2.27 -9.45
C SER A 84 42.81 3.80 -9.36
N LEU A 85 41.84 4.30 -8.58
CA LEU A 85 41.66 5.74 -8.38
C LEU A 85 42.86 6.39 -7.69
N LYS A 86 43.52 5.68 -6.76
CA LYS A 86 44.75 6.15 -6.13
C LYS A 86 45.87 6.28 -7.16
N THR A 87 46.03 5.29 -8.04
CA THR A 87 47.04 5.37 -9.11
C THR A 87 46.72 6.47 -10.13
N GLU A 88 45.46 6.74 -10.43
CA GLU A 88 45.06 7.87 -11.28
C GLU A 88 45.36 9.21 -10.61
N LEU A 89 45.11 9.34 -9.31
CA LEU A 89 45.46 10.53 -8.54
C LEU A 89 46.97 10.76 -8.52
N ASP A 90 47.75 9.71 -8.25
CA ASP A 90 49.22 9.79 -8.22
C ASP A 90 49.78 10.19 -9.59
N GLN A 91 49.17 9.73 -10.70
CA GLN A 91 49.51 10.15 -12.06
C GLN A 91 49.19 11.62 -12.35
N LEU A 92 48.05 12.12 -11.85
CA LEU A 92 47.67 13.53 -11.99
C LEU A 92 48.60 14.45 -11.19
N VAL A 93 48.95 14.05 -9.97
CA VAL A 93 49.87 14.80 -9.10
C VAL A 93 51.29 14.82 -9.67
N LEU A 94 51.79 13.71 -10.23
CA LEU A 94 53.07 13.70 -10.94
C LEU A 94 53.02 14.49 -12.26
N GLY A 95 51.88 14.51 -12.94
CA GLY A 95 51.66 15.26 -14.18
C GLY A 95 51.66 16.79 -13.98
N GLU A 96 51.06 17.28 -12.88
CA GLU A 96 51.05 18.71 -12.52
C GLU A 96 52.41 19.20 -11.98
N ALA A 97 53.25 18.31 -11.44
CA ALA A 97 54.57 18.69 -10.91
C ALA A 97 55.63 19.01 -12.00
N SER A 98 55.36 18.72 -13.28
CA SER A 98 56.35 18.88 -14.36
C SER A 98 56.26 20.20 -15.14
N GLY A 99 55.43 21.16 -14.73
CA GLY A 99 55.47 22.47 -15.39
C GLY A 99 54.49 23.47 -14.83
N LEU A 100 54.87 24.16 -13.74
CA LEU A 100 54.52 25.56 -13.42
C LEU A 100 55.31 25.99 -12.17
N PRO A 101 55.84 27.23 -12.10
CA PRO A 101 56.46 27.75 -10.88
C PRO A 101 55.40 27.99 -9.79
N ALA A 102 55.81 27.85 -8.53
CA ALA A 102 54.94 27.99 -7.36
C ALA A 102 54.10 29.29 -7.39
N PRO A 103 52.75 29.20 -7.22
CA PRO A 103 51.90 30.38 -7.28
C PRO A 103 52.07 31.22 -6.01
N THR A 104 52.20 32.53 -6.19
CA THR A 104 51.99 33.51 -5.11
C THR A 104 50.50 33.49 -4.73
N THR A 105 50.19 33.90 -3.50
CA THR A 105 48.84 33.82 -2.93
C THR A 105 47.77 34.61 -3.69
N GLU A 106 48.15 35.58 -4.52
CA GLU A 106 47.22 36.37 -5.34
C GLU A 106 46.79 35.65 -6.64
N ASP A 107 47.65 34.78 -7.20
CA ASP A 107 47.32 33.96 -8.38
C ASP A 107 46.41 32.76 -8.03
N SER A 108 46.33 32.42 -6.74
CA SER A 108 45.48 31.34 -6.26
C SER A 108 43.99 31.74 -6.31
N ASP A 109 43.67 32.99 -5.93
CA ASP A 109 42.29 33.49 -5.94
C ASP A 109 41.78 33.76 -7.37
N SER A 110 42.66 34.22 -8.27
CA SER A 110 42.33 34.35 -9.70
C SER A 110 42.14 32.97 -10.35
N PHE A 111 43.01 31.99 -10.06
CA PHE A 111 42.83 30.62 -10.55
C PHE A 111 41.54 29.96 -10.04
N LEU A 112 41.18 30.18 -8.77
CA LEU A 112 39.95 29.64 -8.19
C LEU A 112 38.70 30.25 -8.85
N THR A 113 38.70 31.55 -9.11
CA THR A 113 37.54 32.22 -9.70
C THR A 113 37.43 32.00 -11.21
N GLU A 114 38.55 32.07 -11.94
CA GLU A 114 38.57 31.97 -13.41
C GLU A 114 38.57 30.54 -13.94
N ASN A 115 39.19 29.58 -13.23
CA ASN A 115 39.30 28.20 -13.70
C ASN A 115 38.47 27.22 -12.88
N TYR A 116 38.49 27.32 -11.54
CA TYR A 116 37.86 26.32 -10.68
C TYR A 116 36.33 26.45 -10.61
N VAL A 117 35.78 27.67 -10.50
CA VAL A 117 34.32 27.90 -10.55
C VAL A 117 33.69 27.41 -11.87
N PRO A 118 34.20 27.76 -13.06
CA PRO A 118 33.65 27.23 -14.31
C PRO A 118 33.85 25.72 -14.42
N LEU A 119 34.96 25.15 -13.93
CA LEU A 119 35.15 23.70 -13.87
C LEU A 119 34.10 23.02 -13.00
N ILE A 120 33.76 23.57 -11.83
CA ILE A 120 32.68 23.05 -10.98
C ILE A 120 31.34 23.12 -11.71
N ARG A 121 31.03 24.26 -12.36
CA ARG A 121 29.79 24.40 -13.14
C ARG A 121 29.73 23.39 -14.28
N GLN A 122 30.86 23.13 -14.95
CA GLN A 122 30.96 22.12 -15.99
C GLN A 122 30.80 20.69 -15.45
N LYS A 123 31.40 20.38 -14.30
CA LYS A 123 31.21 19.09 -13.61
C LYS A 123 29.75 18.89 -13.18
N GLU A 124 29.08 19.93 -12.72
CA GLU A 124 27.66 19.88 -12.36
C GLU A 124 26.79 19.68 -13.61
N LYS A 125 27.05 20.40 -14.70
CA LYS A 125 26.39 20.20 -16.00
C LYS A 125 26.61 18.77 -16.51
N HIS A 126 27.83 18.25 -16.44
CA HIS A 126 28.14 16.88 -16.84
C HIS A 126 27.40 15.86 -15.96
N ARG A 127 27.32 16.07 -14.63
CA ARG A 127 26.53 15.21 -13.74
C ARG A 127 25.04 15.22 -14.11
N LYS A 128 24.48 16.40 -14.44
CA LYS A 128 23.09 16.53 -14.92
C LYS A 128 22.89 15.78 -16.23
N LEU A 129 23.80 15.96 -17.20
CA LEU A 129 23.76 15.25 -18.48
C LEU A 129 23.87 13.74 -18.30
N LYS A 130 24.74 13.26 -17.41
CA LYS A 130 24.87 11.82 -17.10
C LYS A 130 23.61 11.23 -16.48
N VAL A 131 22.87 12.00 -15.69
CA VAL A 131 21.56 11.59 -15.17
C VAL A 131 20.55 11.50 -16.31
N ILE A 132 20.54 12.48 -17.22
CA ILE A 132 19.68 12.47 -18.41
C ILE A 132 20.02 11.26 -19.29
N GLU A 133 21.30 11.02 -19.58
CA GLU A 133 21.78 9.86 -20.34
C GLU A 133 21.39 8.54 -19.68
N ALA A 134 21.57 8.41 -18.36
CA ALA A 134 21.15 7.21 -17.62
C ALA A 134 19.62 7.02 -17.64
N SER A 135 18.84 8.12 -17.63
CA SER A 135 17.39 8.07 -17.74
C SER A 135 16.94 7.70 -19.16
N LEU A 136 17.61 8.22 -20.19
CA LEU A 136 17.37 7.86 -21.59
C LEU A 136 17.72 6.40 -21.84
N ALA A 137 18.89 5.93 -21.37
CA ALA A 137 19.26 4.52 -21.47
C ALA A 137 18.26 3.60 -20.74
N ARG A 138 17.64 4.06 -19.65
CA ARG A 138 16.57 3.33 -18.96
C ARG A 138 15.28 3.32 -19.77
N ILE A 139 14.90 4.44 -20.39
CA ILE A 139 13.74 4.54 -21.28
C ILE A 139 13.97 3.70 -22.53
N ASP A 140 15.16 3.72 -23.12
CA ASP A 140 15.53 2.88 -24.26
C ASP A 140 15.53 1.40 -23.90
N ALA A 141 16.04 1.02 -22.72
CA ALA A 141 15.97 -0.38 -22.27
C ALA A 141 14.53 -0.83 -22.00
N ALA A 142 13.66 0.05 -21.50
CA ALA A 142 12.23 -0.22 -21.32
C ALA A 142 11.47 -0.22 -22.66
N GLY A 143 11.81 0.70 -23.55
CA GLY A 143 11.24 0.90 -24.88
C GLY A 143 11.63 -0.21 -25.84
N GLN A 144 12.90 -0.63 -25.88
CA GLN A 144 13.35 -1.80 -26.66
C GLN A 144 12.70 -3.10 -26.18
N ARG A 145 12.47 -3.25 -24.87
CA ARG A 145 11.70 -4.37 -24.32
C ARG A 145 10.23 -4.32 -24.78
N SER A 146 9.66 -3.12 -24.97
CA SER A 146 8.28 -2.93 -25.43
C SER A 146 8.10 -2.92 -26.95
N VAL A 147 9.14 -2.61 -27.72
CA VAL A 147 9.12 -2.59 -29.20
C VAL A 147 9.50 -3.96 -29.79
N GLY A 148 10.31 -4.75 -29.08
CA GLY A 148 10.68 -6.11 -29.48
C GLY A 148 9.65 -7.19 -29.10
N GLU A 149 8.81 -6.93 -28.10
CA GLU A 149 7.69 -7.81 -27.74
C GLU A 149 6.43 -7.28 -28.43
N SER A 150 5.96 -7.95 -29.48
CA SER A 150 4.65 -7.66 -30.05
C SER A 150 3.61 -7.67 -28.93
N LEU A 151 2.63 -6.77 -28.98
CA LEU A 151 1.53 -6.68 -27.98
C LEU A 151 0.90 -8.05 -27.68
N ASP A 152 0.87 -8.94 -28.68
CA ASP A 152 0.40 -10.31 -28.57
C ASP A 152 1.30 -11.20 -27.70
N ASN A 153 2.62 -11.00 -27.71
CA ASN A 153 3.57 -11.69 -26.83
C ASN A 153 3.58 -11.13 -25.41
N VAL A 154 3.40 -9.81 -25.25
CA VAL A 154 3.19 -9.18 -23.94
C VAL A 154 1.86 -9.67 -23.34
N ALA A 155 0.80 -9.73 -24.14
CA ALA A 155 -0.49 -10.28 -23.76
C ALA A 155 -0.38 -11.77 -23.41
N LYS A 156 0.30 -12.60 -24.19
CA LYS A 156 0.49 -14.03 -23.87
C LYS A 156 1.32 -14.26 -22.61
N ARG A 157 2.24 -13.35 -22.28
CA ARG A 157 3.08 -13.44 -21.09
C ARG A 157 2.36 -12.93 -19.82
N GLU A 158 1.57 -11.87 -19.93
CA GLU A 158 0.83 -11.27 -18.82
C GLU A 158 -0.53 -11.95 -18.56
N ILE A 159 -1.20 -12.42 -19.62
CA ILE A 159 -2.57 -12.97 -19.59
C ILE A 159 -2.55 -14.51 -19.71
N GLY A 160 -1.45 -15.10 -20.17
CA GLY A 160 -1.38 -16.52 -20.52
C GLY A 160 -2.04 -16.80 -21.87
N GLU A 161 -1.76 -17.97 -22.45
CA GLU A 161 -2.38 -18.41 -23.71
C GLU A 161 -3.90 -18.54 -23.52
N LEU A 162 -4.69 -17.83 -24.35
CA LEU A 162 -6.15 -17.89 -24.26
C LEU A 162 -6.60 -19.35 -24.41
N PRO A 163 -7.40 -19.89 -23.47
CA PRO A 163 -7.87 -21.26 -23.59
C PRO A 163 -8.72 -21.38 -24.84
N VAL A 164 -8.33 -22.29 -25.73
CA VAL A 164 -9.14 -22.69 -26.88
C VAL A 164 -10.52 -23.07 -26.34
N PRO A 165 -11.62 -22.47 -26.83
CA PRO A 165 -12.95 -22.79 -26.34
C PRO A 165 -13.19 -24.29 -26.50
N PRO A 166 -13.63 -25.01 -25.45
CA PRO A 166 -13.83 -26.44 -25.54
C PRO A 166 -14.89 -26.69 -26.60
N THR A 167 -14.48 -27.38 -27.67
CA THR A 167 -15.43 -27.97 -28.60
C THR A 167 -16.34 -28.84 -27.76
N SER A 168 -17.64 -28.54 -27.82
CA SER A 168 -18.70 -29.11 -26.98
C SER A 168 -18.89 -30.60 -27.27
N ALA A 169 -17.97 -31.44 -26.79
CA ALA A 169 -18.06 -32.89 -26.80
C ALA A 169 -17.01 -33.50 -25.89
N SER A 170 -17.22 -33.43 -24.57
CA SER A 170 -17.06 -34.57 -23.63
C SER A 170 -16.78 -34.06 -22.22
N LEU A 171 -17.68 -34.45 -21.33
CA LEU A 171 -17.59 -34.34 -19.89
C LEU A 171 -16.68 -35.47 -19.36
N PRO A 172 -15.74 -35.16 -18.46
CA PRO A 172 -15.56 -36.02 -17.29
C PRO A 172 -15.69 -35.16 -16.01
N ASP A 173 -16.80 -35.37 -15.32
CA ASP A 173 -17.28 -34.61 -14.15
C ASP A 173 -16.52 -34.95 -12.84
N ARG A 174 -15.23 -35.30 -12.92
CA ARG A 174 -14.44 -35.70 -11.74
C ARG A 174 -13.12 -34.97 -11.56
N ASP A 175 -12.57 -34.40 -12.63
CA ASP A 175 -11.34 -33.60 -12.57
C ASP A 175 -11.63 -32.09 -12.53
N ALA A 176 -12.88 -31.67 -12.79
CA ALA A 176 -13.30 -30.28 -12.80
C ALA A 176 -13.31 -29.64 -11.39
N GLU A 177 -13.65 -30.39 -10.34
CA GLU A 177 -13.61 -29.87 -8.95
C GLU A 177 -12.16 -29.66 -8.46
N PHE A 178 -11.25 -30.59 -8.78
CA PHE A 178 -9.84 -30.49 -8.39
C PHE A 178 -9.11 -29.37 -9.13
N ASN A 179 -9.43 -29.20 -10.43
CA ASN A 179 -8.90 -28.10 -11.23
C ASN A 179 -9.54 -26.75 -10.85
N ALA A 180 -10.83 -26.72 -10.47
CA ALA A 180 -11.48 -25.50 -10.00
C ALA A 180 -10.93 -25.02 -8.64
N GLU A 181 -10.62 -25.94 -7.71
CA GLU A 181 -9.92 -25.59 -6.46
C GLU A 181 -8.49 -25.11 -6.72
N TYR A 182 -7.76 -25.78 -7.62
CA TYR A 182 -6.43 -25.36 -8.04
C TYR A 182 -6.45 -23.95 -8.67
N ASP A 183 -7.38 -23.69 -9.59
CA ASP A 183 -7.58 -22.37 -10.20
C ASP A 183 -8.00 -21.32 -9.17
N LEU A 184 -8.84 -21.67 -8.19
CA LEU A 184 -9.19 -20.76 -7.09
C LEU A 184 -7.99 -20.41 -6.23
N THR A 185 -7.12 -21.38 -5.94
CA THR A 185 -5.90 -21.12 -5.17
C THR A 185 -4.88 -20.30 -5.97
N GLN A 186 -4.78 -20.53 -7.27
CA GLN A 186 -3.94 -19.75 -8.17
C GLN A 186 -4.45 -18.31 -8.31
N LEU A 187 -5.77 -18.13 -8.44
CA LEU A 187 -6.40 -16.82 -8.46
C LEU A 187 -6.21 -16.08 -7.13
N LYS A 188 -6.42 -16.76 -5.99
CA LYS A 188 -6.16 -16.17 -4.66
C LYS A 188 -4.71 -15.74 -4.51
N LYS A 189 -3.77 -16.57 -4.98
CA LYS A 189 -2.33 -16.25 -4.98
C LYS A 189 -2.02 -15.07 -5.89
N ALA A 190 -2.61 -15.01 -7.08
CA ALA A 190 -2.47 -13.89 -8.00
C ALA A 190 -3.02 -12.59 -7.39
N ILE A 191 -4.22 -12.62 -6.80
CA ILE A 191 -4.83 -11.47 -6.12
C ILE A 191 -3.97 -11.00 -4.94
N LEU A 192 -3.43 -11.92 -4.14
CA LEU A 192 -2.55 -11.56 -3.03
C LEU A 192 -1.23 -10.97 -3.53
N SER A 193 -0.66 -11.53 -4.60
CA SER A 193 0.57 -11.02 -5.23
C SER A 193 0.36 -9.62 -5.82
N THR A 194 -0.75 -9.39 -6.53
CA THR A 194 -1.06 -8.07 -7.11
C THR A 194 -1.35 -7.04 -6.02
N LYS A 195 -2.08 -7.42 -4.97
CA LYS A 195 -2.31 -6.55 -3.80
C LYS A 195 -1.00 -6.19 -3.09
N GLN A 196 -0.06 -7.14 -3.00
CA GLN A 196 1.26 -6.88 -2.44
C GLN A 196 2.06 -5.90 -3.31
N GLN A 197 2.10 -6.13 -4.63
CA GLN A 197 2.76 -5.24 -5.59
C GLN A 197 2.15 -3.83 -5.58
N LEU A 198 0.83 -3.71 -5.47
CA LEU A 198 0.13 -2.44 -5.32
C LEU A 198 0.55 -1.71 -4.04
N ASN A 199 0.56 -2.41 -2.90
CA ASN A 199 1.00 -1.85 -1.63
C ASN A 199 2.47 -1.40 -1.67
N ASP A 200 3.33 -2.17 -2.33
CA ASP A 200 4.74 -1.82 -2.47
C ASP A 200 4.92 -0.59 -3.38
N HIS A 201 4.09 -0.47 -4.42
CA HIS A 201 4.06 0.70 -5.29
C HIS A 201 3.47 1.93 -4.56
N GLU A 202 2.41 1.76 -3.76
CA GLU A 202 1.84 2.82 -2.94
C GLU A 202 2.85 3.31 -1.90
N ARG A 203 3.56 2.39 -1.23
CA ARG A 203 4.67 2.72 -0.31
C ARG A 203 5.81 3.43 -1.03
N ALA A 204 6.18 2.98 -2.23
CA ALA A 204 7.21 3.63 -3.04
C ALA A 204 6.78 5.06 -3.44
N VAL A 205 5.53 5.25 -3.85
CA VAL A 205 4.95 6.56 -4.18
C VAL A 205 4.89 7.48 -2.96
N VAL A 206 4.47 6.97 -1.79
CA VAL A 206 4.49 7.72 -0.53
C VAL A 206 5.91 8.10 -0.13
N SER A 207 6.89 7.21 -0.31
CA SER A 207 8.31 7.49 -0.02
C SER A 207 8.96 8.47 -1.01
N LEU A 208 8.51 8.49 -2.27
CA LEU A 208 9.00 9.41 -3.30
C LEU A 208 8.35 10.80 -3.19
N ASN A 209 7.10 10.86 -2.74
CA ASN A 209 6.36 12.10 -2.55
C ASN A 209 6.59 12.73 -1.16
N GLY A 210 7.20 12.00 -0.20
CA GLY A 210 7.59 12.56 1.09
C GLY A 210 6.44 13.13 1.93
N VAL A 211 5.19 12.79 1.62
CA VAL A 211 4.02 13.24 2.38
C VAL A 211 3.57 12.10 3.27
N ASP A 212 4.12 12.09 4.48
CA ASP A 212 3.49 11.38 5.60
C ASP A 212 2.21 12.15 5.92
N ARG A 213 1.04 11.51 5.82
CA ARG A 213 -0.29 12.15 5.98
C ARG A 213 -0.52 12.78 7.37
N GLY A 214 0.45 12.66 8.28
CA GLY A 214 0.40 13.19 9.64
C GLY A 214 1.08 14.55 9.86
N ASP A 215 1.89 15.05 8.92
CA ASP A 215 2.61 16.33 9.10
C ASP A 215 2.36 17.28 7.91
N VAL A 216 1.08 17.46 7.60
CA VAL A 216 0.64 18.47 6.65
C VAL A 216 0.69 19.82 7.36
N ASN A 217 1.80 20.53 7.23
CA ASN A 217 1.91 21.89 7.71
C ASN A 217 0.84 22.74 7.00
N PRO A 218 -0.18 23.28 7.70
CA PRO A 218 -1.29 23.98 7.08
C PRO A 218 -0.83 25.22 6.29
N HIS A 219 0.37 25.74 6.60
CA HIS A 219 0.97 26.83 5.86
C HIS A 219 1.56 26.42 4.52
N ALA A 220 2.03 25.17 4.39
CA ALA A 220 2.48 24.61 3.12
C ALA A 220 1.29 24.37 2.18
N ASP A 221 0.14 23.92 2.72
CA ASP A 221 -1.11 23.75 1.97
C ASP A 221 -1.68 25.07 1.48
N LEU A 222 -1.71 26.10 2.34
CA LEU A 222 -2.13 27.44 1.92
C LEU A 222 -1.23 28.02 0.84
N LYS A 223 0.09 27.79 0.94
CA LYS A 223 1.05 28.23 -0.09
C LYS A 223 0.91 27.45 -1.39
N ALA A 224 0.63 26.14 -1.32
CA ALA A 224 0.36 25.31 -2.48
C ALA A 224 -0.95 25.71 -3.16
N LEU A 225 -2.00 25.99 -2.38
CA LEU A 225 -3.28 26.48 -2.87
C LEU A 225 -3.14 27.87 -3.50
N GLN A 226 -2.38 28.78 -2.87
CA GLN A 226 -2.09 30.10 -3.44
C GLN A 226 -1.29 29.98 -4.73
N LYS A 227 -0.34 29.04 -4.83
CA LYS A 227 0.40 28.77 -6.06
C LYS A 227 -0.52 28.23 -7.16
N ALA A 228 -1.37 27.26 -6.83
CA ALA A 228 -2.35 26.70 -7.76
C ALA A 228 -3.34 27.77 -8.24
N HIS A 229 -3.79 28.65 -7.34
CA HIS A 229 -4.64 29.78 -7.68
C HIS A 229 -3.93 30.73 -8.65
N ASN A 230 -2.69 31.13 -8.36
CA ASN A 230 -1.92 32.01 -9.24
C ASN A 230 -1.63 31.38 -10.61
N GLU A 231 -1.40 30.06 -10.66
CA GLU A 231 -1.21 29.31 -11.90
C GLU A 231 -2.51 29.24 -12.72
N LEU A 232 -3.66 29.03 -12.07
CA LEU A 232 -4.98 29.12 -12.71
C LEU A 232 -5.28 30.54 -13.21
N THR A 233 -4.92 31.57 -12.44
CA THR A 233 -5.07 32.97 -12.87
C THR A 233 -4.20 33.25 -14.09
N LEU A 234 -2.94 32.86 -14.08
CA LEU A 234 -2.03 32.98 -15.24
C LEU A 234 -2.54 32.19 -16.45
N TRP A 235 -3.08 30.98 -16.22
CA TRP A 235 -3.66 30.18 -17.28
C TRP A 235 -4.90 30.85 -17.86
N MET A 236 -5.83 31.34 -17.04
CA MET A 236 -6.99 32.10 -17.49
C MET A 236 -6.60 33.38 -18.21
N GLU A 237 -5.63 34.14 -17.70
CA GLU A 237 -5.10 35.34 -18.36
C GLU A 237 -4.48 34.99 -19.71
N SER A 238 -3.75 33.88 -19.81
CA SER A 238 -3.19 33.39 -21.07
C SER A 238 -4.28 32.97 -22.06
N GLN A 239 -5.34 32.30 -21.59
CA GLN A 239 -6.47 31.92 -22.43
C GLN A 239 -7.26 33.15 -22.88
N LEU A 240 -7.47 34.13 -22.00
CA LEU A 240 -8.11 35.40 -22.34
C LEU A 240 -7.27 36.23 -23.32
N ALA A 241 -5.94 36.21 -23.20
CA ALA A 241 -5.04 36.83 -24.17
C ALA A 241 -5.15 36.17 -25.55
N VAL A 242 -5.17 34.82 -25.61
CA VAL A 242 -5.36 34.07 -26.85
C VAL A 242 -6.72 34.39 -27.50
N ILE A 243 -7.80 34.48 -26.72
CA ILE A 243 -9.13 34.84 -27.21
C ILE A 243 -9.14 36.30 -27.71
N SER A 244 -8.51 37.22 -26.99
CA SER A 244 -8.38 38.62 -27.40
C SER A 244 -7.55 38.80 -28.68
N ASP A 245 -6.54 37.97 -28.92
CA ASP A 245 -5.75 38.00 -30.15
C ASP A 245 -6.53 37.43 -31.36
N THR A 246 -7.48 36.52 -31.13
CA THR A 246 -8.34 35.96 -32.20
C THR A 246 -9.44 36.90 -32.68
N ASP A 247 -9.91 37.83 -31.84
CA ASP A 247 -10.90 38.85 -32.24
C ASP A 247 -10.27 40.02 -33.05
N GLY A 248 -8.93 40.09 -33.11
CA GLY A 248 -8.20 41.13 -33.85
C GLY A 248 -7.81 40.77 -35.29
N THR A 249 -8.02 39.53 -35.75
CA THR A 249 -7.46 39.03 -37.02
C THR A 249 -8.47 38.37 -37.95
N ASN A 250 -9.67 38.94 -38.08
CA ASN A 250 -10.57 38.62 -39.20
C ASN A 250 -10.20 39.43 -40.44
N GLY A 251 -9.24 38.92 -41.21
CA GLY A 251 -8.90 39.44 -42.52
C GLY A 251 -8.00 38.49 -43.29
N MET A 252 -8.60 37.83 -44.29
CA MET A 252 -7.96 37.16 -45.44
C MET A 252 -7.75 35.64 -45.34
N ASN A 253 -8.76 34.90 -45.82
CA ASN A 253 -8.70 33.82 -46.82
C ASN A 253 -7.55 32.81 -46.80
N GLY A 254 -7.88 31.51 -46.75
CA GLY A 254 -6.94 30.47 -47.20
C GLY A 254 -7.26 29.01 -46.91
N VAL A 255 -8.42 28.52 -47.37
CA VAL A 255 -8.73 27.15 -47.82
C VAL A 255 -7.54 26.15 -47.88
N THR A 256 -7.55 25.08 -47.05
CA THR A 256 -7.81 23.68 -47.44
C THR A 256 -7.56 22.67 -46.30
N SER A 257 -8.47 21.69 -46.25
CA SER A 257 -8.54 20.47 -45.45
C SER A 257 -7.25 19.63 -45.40
N ALA A 258 -6.96 18.97 -44.28
CA ALA A 258 -7.49 17.63 -43.96
C ALA A 258 -6.78 17.02 -42.73
N GLU A 259 -7.62 16.56 -41.79
CA GLU A 259 -7.47 15.38 -40.90
C GLU A 259 -6.20 15.24 -40.04
N SER A 260 -6.34 15.40 -38.72
CA SER A 260 -6.31 14.29 -37.75
C SER A 260 -6.82 14.75 -36.36
N ASP A 261 -7.86 14.10 -35.88
CA ASP A 261 -8.14 13.75 -34.47
C ASP A 261 -7.61 14.65 -33.34
N THR A 262 -8.51 15.46 -32.78
CA THR A 262 -8.48 15.76 -31.36
C THR A 262 -9.88 15.67 -30.79
N ASN A 263 -10.06 14.69 -29.90
CA ASN A 263 -11.01 14.65 -28.79
C ASN A 263 -11.77 15.97 -28.60
N GLY A 264 -12.99 16.03 -29.16
CA GLY A 264 -13.89 17.13 -28.92
C GLY A 264 -14.34 17.09 -27.46
N ASP A 265 -13.72 17.91 -26.64
CA ASP A 265 -14.38 18.47 -25.48
C ASP A 265 -15.62 19.19 -26.03
N VAL A 266 -16.76 18.51 -26.00
CA VAL A 266 -18.02 19.03 -26.54
C VAL A 266 -18.47 20.14 -25.61
N THR A 267 -18.01 21.35 -25.88
CA THR A 267 -18.59 22.57 -25.34
C THR A 267 -20.02 22.63 -25.87
N PHE A 268 -20.99 22.08 -25.13
CA PHE A 268 -22.40 22.19 -25.48
C PHE A 268 -22.73 23.67 -25.58
N ASN A 269 -23.15 24.10 -26.77
CA ASN A 269 -23.63 25.45 -26.95
C ASN A 269 -24.96 25.59 -26.21
N ILE A 270 -25.31 26.80 -25.78
CA ILE A 270 -26.58 27.07 -25.06
C ILE A 270 -27.78 26.54 -25.87
N ASN A 271 -27.71 26.63 -27.20
CA ASN A 271 -28.73 26.13 -28.13
C ASN A 271 -28.84 24.60 -28.10
N ASP A 272 -27.73 23.86 -27.92
CA ASP A 272 -27.77 22.38 -27.86
C ASP A 272 -28.47 21.92 -26.56
N ILE A 273 -28.32 22.69 -25.49
CA ILE A 273 -29.00 22.45 -24.21
C ILE A 273 -30.50 22.74 -24.34
N GLU A 274 -30.87 23.80 -25.07
CA GLU A 274 -32.26 24.12 -25.37
C GLU A 274 -32.92 23.01 -26.20
N ASP A 275 -32.25 22.52 -27.25
CA ASP A 275 -32.73 21.41 -28.09
C ASP A 275 -32.88 20.10 -27.29
N LEU A 276 -31.90 19.77 -26.43
CA LEU A 276 -31.97 18.61 -25.54
C LEU A 276 -33.13 18.75 -24.54
N TYR A 277 -33.40 19.95 -24.06
CA TYR A 277 -34.50 20.22 -23.14
C TYR A 277 -35.86 20.14 -23.82
N GLU A 278 -35.97 20.61 -25.07
CA GLU A 278 -37.17 20.45 -25.89
C GLU A 278 -37.45 18.97 -26.16
N GLN A 279 -36.43 18.20 -26.55
CA GLN A 279 -36.54 16.76 -26.76
C GLN A 279 -36.96 16.01 -25.48
N TYR A 280 -36.44 16.43 -24.32
CA TYR A 280 -36.87 15.90 -23.03
C TYR A 280 -38.35 16.22 -22.72
N LEU A 281 -38.81 17.44 -23.03
CA LEU A 281 -40.22 17.83 -22.84
C LEU A 281 -41.15 17.03 -23.76
N GLU A 282 -40.76 16.79 -25.02
CA GLU A 282 -41.52 15.96 -25.95
C GLU A 282 -41.62 14.51 -25.48
N ALA A 283 -40.51 13.92 -25.03
CA ALA A 283 -40.48 12.57 -24.48
C ALA A 283 -41.39 12.45 -23.25
N ARG A 284 -41.39 13.48 -22.39
CA ARG A 284 -42.24 13.52 -21.20
C ARG A 284 -43.72 13.68 -21.55
N ARG A 285 -44.07 14.50 -22.55
CA ARG A 285 -45.44 14.61 -23.07
C ARG A 285 -45.91 13.27 -23.64
N ARG A 286 -45.09 12.59 -24.44
CA ARG A 286 -45.39 11.27 -24.99
C ARG A 286 -45.61 10.22 -23.90
N LEU A 287 -44.79 10.25 -22.84
CA LEU A 287 -44.97 9.35 -21.69
C LEU A 287 -46.29 9.65 -20.97
N LEU A 288 -46.60 10.92 -20.71
CA LEU A 288 -47.87 11.32 -20.12
C LEU A 288 -49.07 10.89 -20.99
N ASP A 289 -48.98 10.99 -22.31
CA ASP A 289 -50.04 10.52 -23.22
C ASP A 289 -50.21 9.00 -23.15
N THR A 290 -49.13 8.23 -23.04
CA THR A 290 -49.21 6.76 -22.87
C THR A 290 -49.77 6.35 -21.50
N VAL A 291 -49.56 7.17 -20.46
CA VAL A 291 -50.12 6.94 -19.13
C VAL A 291 -51.57 7.39 -19.04
N ALA A 292 -51.94 8.47 -19.73
CA ALA A 292 -53.30 9.00 -19.79
C ALA A 292 -54.22 8.14 -20.67
N ASN A 293 -53.68 7.55 -21.74
CA ASN A 293 -54.36 6.57 -22.59
C ASN A 293 -53.69 5.20 -22.44
N PRO A 294 -53.88 4.50 -21.31
CA PRO A 294 -53.38 3.14 -21.18
C PRO A 294 -54.10 2.27 -22.22
N PRO A 295 -53.38 1.45 -23.02
CA PRO A 295 -54.02 0.52 -23.95
C PRO A 295 -54.90 -0.43 -23.14
N SER A 296 -56.22 -0.29 -23.31
CA SER A 296 -57.24 -1.09 -22.64
C SER A 296 -57.03 -2.58 -22.95
N PRO A 297 -56.73 -3.43 -21.95
CA PRO A 297 -56.70 -4.86 -22.17
C PRO A 297 -58.16 -5.33 -22.28
N GLN A 298 -58.59 -5.69 -23.49
CA GLN A 298 -59.85 -6.40 -23.66
C GLN A 298 -59.73 -7.77 -22.98
N LEU A 299 -60.31 -7.88 -21.77
CA LEU A 299 -60.61 -9.15 -21.13
C LEU A 299 -61.64 -9.89 -21.98
N THR A 300 -61.21 -10.97 -22.64
CA THR A 300 -62.11 -12.03 -23.10
C THR A 300 -61.86 -13.30 -22.29
N SER A 301 -62.92 -13.68 -21.56
CA SER A 301 -63.32 -15.02 -21.10
C SER A 301 -62.28 -15.99 -20.51
N ARG A 302 -62.41 -16.16 -19.19
CA ARG A 302 -62.19 -17.39 -18.40
C ARG A 302 -62.76 -18.67 -19.07
N PRO A 303 -62.03 -19.79 -19.02
CA PRO A 303 -62.58 -21.04 -18.48
C PRO A 303 -61.62 -21.65 -17.44
N SER A 304 -62.07 -21.86 -16.20
CA SER A 304 -62.46 -23.18 -15.65
C SER A 304 -61.42 -24.29 -15.80
N SER A 305 -60.89 -24.70 -14.64
CA SER A 305 -60.06 -25.90 -14.41
C SER A 305 -60.62 -27.16 -15.07
N PRO A 306 -59.72 -28.08 -15.48
CA PRO A 306 -60.02 -29.50 -15.32
C PRO A 306 -58.95 -30.25 -14.53
N VAL A 307 -59.48 -31.20 -13.77
CA VAL A 307 -58.84 -32.23 -12.97
C VAL A 307 -57.98 -33.16 -13.84
N VAL A 308 -56.86 -33.59 -13.27
CA VAL A 308 -55.94 -34.61 -13.80
C VAL A 308 -56.69 -35.92 -14.08
N ARG A 309 -56.68 -36.39 -15.32
CA ARG A 309 -56.86 -37.81 -15.67
C ARG A 309 -55.78 -38.26 -16.64
N ARG A 310 -55.05 -39.28 -16.19
CA ARG A 310 -54.07 -40.08 -16.93
C ARG A 310 -54.85 -41.13 -17.75
N GLY A 311 -54.61 -41.22 -19.06
CA GLY A 311 -55.12 -42.33 -19.86
C GLY A 311 -55.04 -42.15 -21.38
N SER A 312 -54.27 -43.04 -22.01
CA SER A 312 -54.26 -43.53 -23.40
C SER A 312 -53.90 -42.60 -24.56
N GLU A 313 -52.82 -43.02 -25.22
CA GLU A 313 -52.40 -42.81 -26.60
C GLU A 313 -53.57 -42.76 -27.59
N THR A 314 -53.61 -41.72 -28.44
CA THR A 314 -53.52 -41.80 -29.92
C THR A 314 -53.83 -40.43 -30.53
N THR A 315 -53.05 -40.07 -31.55
CA THR A 315 -53.25 -38.96 -32.51
C THR A 315 -53.51 -37.58 -31.91
N GLU A 316 -52.46 -36.78 -31.64
CA GLU A 316 -52.47 -35.30 -31.82
C GLU A 316 -51.01 -34.78 -31.91
N VAL A 317 -50.49 -34.66 -33.14
CA VAL A 317 -49.21 -33.98 -33.39
C VAL A 317 -49.44 -32.49 -33.70
N ASP A 318 -50.68 -32.06 -33.97
CA ASP A 318 -51.00 -30.67 -34.40
C ASP A 318 -51.30 -29.66 -33.28
N ASN A 319 -51.61 -30.09 -32.06
CA ASN A 319 -51.92 -29.14 -30.96
C ASN A 319 -50.70 -28.72 -30.12
N ARG A 320 -49.53 -29.34 -30.32
CA ARG A 320 -48.29 -28.95 -29.61
C ARG A 320 -47.69 -27.66 -30.15
N THR A 321 -47.80 -27.43 -31.46
CA THR A 321 -47.27 -26.24 -32.15
C THR A 321 -48.05 -24.96 -31.78
N ALA A 322 -49.38 -25.06 -31.65
CA ALA A 322 -50.23 -23.91 -31.28
C ALA A 322 -49.90 -23.32 -29.90
N THR A 323 -49.55 -24.17 -28.92
CA THR A 323 -49.15 -23.69 -27.58
C THR A 323 -47.76 -23.04 -27.57
N SER A 324 -46.83 -23.50 -28.41
CA SER A 324 -45.54 -22.84 -28.57
C SER A 324 -45.67 -21.49 -29.26
N GLU A 325 -46.52 -21.38 -30.30
CA GLU A 325 -46.77 -20.12 -31.01
C GLU A 325 -47.39 -19.04 -30.11
N LEU A 326 -48.27 -19.43 -29.18
CA LEU A 326 -48.85 -18.51 -28.19
C LEU A 326 -47.84 -17.96 -27.18
N VAL A 327 -46.74 -18.67 -26.91
CA VAL A 327 -45.72 -18.27 -25.92
C VAL A 327 -44.57 -17.48 -26.57
N MET A 328 -44.32 -17.65 -27.87
CA MET A 328 -43.28 -16.94 -28.63
C MET A 328 -43.23 -15.42 -28.40
N PRO A 329 -44.35 -14.65 -28.44
CA PRO A 329 -44.29 -13.21 -28.24
C PRO A 329 -43.92 -12.82 -26.79
N TYR A 330 -44.12 -13.72 -25.81
CA TYR A 330 -43.77 -13.48 -24.41
C TYR A 330 -42.38 -13.99 -24.03
N LEU A 331 -41.73 -14.79 -24.88
CA LEU A 331 -40.39 -15.32 -24.59
C LEU A 331 -39.37 -14.21 -24.40
N THR A 332 -39.40 -13.17 -25.23
CA THR A 332 -38.48 -12.02 -25.11
C THR A 332 -38.67 -11.28 -23.79
N ALA A 333 -39.92 -11.08 -23.36
CA ALA A 333 -40.27 -10.47 -22.08
C ALA A 333 -39.91 -11.37 -20.87
N LEU A 334 -40.02 -12.69 -21.01
CA LEU A 334 -39.62 -13.63 -19.97
C LEU A 334 -38.09 -13.73 -19.87
N THR A 335 -37.37 -13.72 -20.99
CA THR A 335 -35.90 -13.72 -21.00
C THR A 335 -35.35 -12.41 -20.45
N SER A 336 -35.95 -11.26 -20.77
CA SER A 336 -35.51 -9.98 -20.22
C SER A 336 -35.76 -9.90 -18.71
N LYS A 337 -36.90 -10.40 -18.23
CA LYS A 337 -37.16 -10.52 -16.78
C LYS A 337 -36.16 -11.44 -16.08
N LYS A 338 -35.82 -12.58 -16.69
CA LYS A 338 -34.82 -13.50 -16.16
C LYS A 338 -33.42 -12.86 -16.12
N GLN A 339 -33.04 -12.11 -17.16
CA GLN A 339 -31.79 -11.35 -17.16
C GLN A 339 -31.78 -10.29 -16.06
N HIS A 340 -32.89 -9.56 -15.90
CA HIS A 340 -33.00 -8.56 -14.84
C HIS A 340 -32.93 -9.17 -13.43
N GLU A 341 -33.53 -10.35 -13.23
CA GLU A 341 -33.40 -11.10 -11.97
C GLU A 341 -31.94 -11.50 -11.70
N GLN A 342 -31.22 -11.98 -12.73
CA GLN A 342 -29.81 -12.32 -12.62
C GLN A 342 -28.95 -11.09 -12.29
N ASP A 343 -29.20 -9.97 -12.97
CA ASP A 343 -28.50 -8.71 -12.71
C ASP A 343 -28.75 -8.22 -11.28
N LEU A 344 -30.00 -8.29 -10.79
CA LEU A 344 -30.35 -7.87 -9.44
C LEU A 344 -29.73 -8.80 -8.38
N LEU A 345 -29.66 -10.11 -8.64
CA LEU A 345 -28.93 -11.05 -7.80
C LEU A 345 -27.43 -10.72 -7.77
N GLN A 346 -26.82 -10.41 -8.92
CA GLN A 346 -25.42 -9.99 -8.99
C GLN A 346 -25.17 -8.69 -8.22
N GLN A 347 -26.02 -7.68 -8.40
CA GLN A 347 -25.93 -6.42 -7.66
C GLN A 347 -26.10 -6.64 -6.15
N SER A 348 -27.04 -7.48 -5.73
CA SER A 348 -27.27 -7.78 -4.31
C SER A 348 -26.08 -8.50 -3.67
N THR A 349 -25.46 -9.44 -4.39
CA THR A 349 -24.28 -10.16 -3.90
C THR A 349 -23.06 -9.26 -3.87
N PHE A 350 -22.89 -8.38 -4.87
CA PHE A 350 -21.86 -7.34 -4.86
C PHE A 350 -22.02 -6.38 -3.66
N ALA A 351 -23.23 -5.86 -3.44
CA ALA A 351 -23.52 -4.97 -2.31
C ALA A 351 -23.23 -5.65 -0.95
N ARG A 352 -23.62 -6.92 -0.78
CA ARG A 352 -23.29 -7.69 0.43
C ARG A 352 -21.79 -7.87 0.63
N ARG A 353 -21.04 -8.15 -0.44
CA ARG A 353 -19.57 -8.26 -0.38
C ARG A 353 -18.93 -6.92 -0.02
N GLN A 354 -19.41 -5.83 -0.61
CA GLN A 354 -18.91 -4.49 -0.31
C GLN A 354 -19.19 -4.10 1.14
N ALA A 355 -20.39 -4.39 1.65
CA ALA A 355 -20.75 -4.15 3.04
C ALA A 355 -19.91 -5.00 4.01
N ALA A 356 -19.70 -6.29 3.72
CA ALA A 356 -18.83 -7.14 4.54
C ALA A 356 -17.37 -6.66 4.51
N SER A 357 -16.89 -6.17 3.37
CA SER A 357 -15.54 -5.61 3.26
C SER A 357 -15.37 -4.31 4.06
N SER A 358 -16.36 -3.41 4.01
CA SER A 358 -16.31 -2.17 4.79
C SER A 358 -16.49 -2.44 6.29
N GLU A 359 -17.30 -3.42 6.68
CA GLU A 359 -17.40 -3.89 8.07
C GLU A 359 -16.06 -4.46 8.57
N ALA A 360 -15.41 -5.32 7.78
CA ALA A 360 -14.09 -5.84 8.14
C ALA A 360 -13.03 -4.73 8.26
N GLN A 361 -13.07 -3.74 7.36
CA GLN A 361 -12.15 -2.60 7.41
C GLN A 361 -12.40 -1.72 8.65
N THR A 362 -13.66 -1.40 8.95
CA THR A 362 -14.02 -0.63 10.15
C THR A 362 -13.67 -1.39 11.43
N GLN A 363 -13.87 -2.71 11.47
CA GLN A 363 -13.45 -3.54 12.59
C GLN A 363 -11.92 -3.53 12.78
N ALA A 364 -11.14 -3.59 11.70
CA ALA A 364 -9.68 -3.50 11.76
C ALA A 364 -9.18 -2.12 12.24
N VAL A 365 -9.85 -1.04 11.81
CA VAL A 365 -9.54 0.31 12.31
C VAL A 365 -9.90 0.43 13.79
N LEU A 366 -11.05 -0.09 14.21
CA LEU A 366 -11.46 -0.08 15.62
C LEU A 366 -10.54 -0.93 16.50
N SER A 367 -10.04 -2.07 16.01
CA SER A 367 -9.05 -2.87 16.74
C SER A 367 -7.72 -2.14 16.85
N ARG A 368 -7.26 -1.49 15.77
CA ARG A 368 -6.05 -0.68 15.81
C ARG A 368 -6.18 0.50 16.79
N LEU A 369 -7.29 1.25 16.72
CA LEU A 369 -7.55 2.33 17.66
C LEU A 369 -7.61 1.83 19.09
N ALA A 370 -8.09 0.60 19.31
CA ALA A 370 -8.14 0.01 20.64
C ALA A 370 -6.75 -0.36 21.15
N ASP A 371 -5.91 -0.96 20.29
CA ASP A 371 -4.51 -1.27 20.59
C ASP A 371 -3.72 0.02 20.89
N GLU A 372 -4.04 1.11 20.19
CA GLU A 372 -3.44 2.43 20.42
C GLU A 372 -4.03 3.17 21.64
N SER A 373 -5.28 2.85 22.02
CA SER A 373 -5.91 3.48 23.18
C SER A 373 -5.56 2.77 24.48
N HIS A 374 -4.88 3.46 25.38
CA HIS A 374 -4.66 2.98 26.74
C HIS A 374 -5.93 2.98 27.63
N LEU A 375 -7.10 3.32 27.05
CA LEU A 375 -8.39 3.39 27.75
C LEU A 375 -9.08 2.02 27.85
N LEU A 376 -8.77 1.09 26.95
CA LEU A 376 -9.29 -0.27 27.01
C LEU A 376 -8.31 -1.15 27.78
N ALA A 377 -8.73 -1.64 28.95
CA ALA A 377 -7.94 -2.61 29.68
C ALA A 377 -7.81 -3.90 28.84
N PRO A 378 -6.59 -4.47 28.69
CA PRO A 378 -6.38 -5.71 27.93
C PRO A 378 -7.15 -6.91 28.52
N GLU A 379 -7.58 -6.78 29.78
CA GLU A 379 -8.32 -7.77 30.55
C GLU A 379 -9.77 -7.99 30.06
N LEU A 380 -10.39 -7.04 29.34
CA LEU A 380 -11.79 -7.17 28.91
C LEU A 380 -12.01 -7.92 27.57
N GLY A 381 -10.96 -8.31 26.85
CA GLY A 381 -11.11 -8.82 25.49
C GLY A 381 -10.17 -9.95 25.13
N ARG A 382 -10.57 -11.20 25.38
CA ARG A 382 -9.99 -12.39 24.71
C ARG A 382 -10.47 -12.47 23.24
N GLY A 383 -10.42 -11.36 22.51
CA GLY A 383 -10.95 -11.19 21.15
C GLY A 383 -10.91 -9.72 20.67
N PRO A 384 -11.17 -9.46 19.38
CA PRO A 384 -11.15 -8.10 18.82
C PRO A 384 -12.17 -7.21 19.55
N PRO A 385 -11.78 -5.99 19.94
CA PRO A 385 -12.60 -5.12 20.77
C PRO A 385 -13.86 -4.70 20.00
N LYS A 386 -15.02 -4.87 20.62
CA LYS A 386 -16.31 -4.50 20.02
C LYS A 386 -16.69 -3.10 20.47
N GLY A 387 -17.55 -2.42 19.70
CA GLY A 387 -18.06 -1.08 20.08
C GLY A 387 -18.72 -1.03 21.46
N LYS A 388 -19.25 -2.15 21.95
CA LYS A 388 -19.81 -2.25 23.31
C LYS A 388 -18.75 -2.14 24.42
N ASP A 389 -17.51 -2.55 24.14
CA ASP A 389 -16.42 -2.53 25.13
C ASP A 389 -15.88 -1.11 25.27
N TRP A 390 -15.80 -0.37 24.16
CA TRP A 390 -15.54 1.07 24.16
C TRP A 390 -16.59 1.87 24.93
N ALA A 391 -17.87 1.56 24.74
CA ALA A 391 -18.93 2.22 25.47
C ALA A 391 -18.82 2.00 27.00
N LYS A 392 -18.42 0.80 27.42
CA LYS A 392 -18.17 0.50 28.84
C LYS A 392 -16.93 1.21 29.35
N ALA A 393 -15.82 1.20 28.60
CA ALA A 393 -14.60 1.88 28.97
C ALA A 393 -14.80 3.39 29.10
N ALA A 394 -15.55 3.99 28.16
CA ALA A 394 -15.93 5.40 28.21
C ALA A 394 -16.78 5.71 29.46
N ALA A 395 -17.77 4.87 29.78
CA ALA A 395 -18.58 5.06 30.99
C ALA A 395 -17.77 4.90 32.29
N VAL A 396 -16.74 4.04 32.31
CA VAL A 396 -15.84 3.92 33.45
C VAL A 396 -14.95 5.16 33.54
N ALA A 397 -14.36 5.59 32.44
CA ALA A 397 -13.53 6.79 32.38
C ALA A 397 -14.31 8.04 32.83
N GLU A 398 -15.54 8.21 32.36
CA GLU A 398 -16.46 9.29 32.76
C GLU A 398 -16.72 9.30 34.28
N LYS A 399 -16.98 8.13 34.88
CA LYS A 399 -17.14 8.03 36.33
C LYS A 399 -15.85 8.40 37.07
N THR A 400 -14.70 7.93 36.58
CA THR A 400 -13.43 8.26 37.23
C THR A 400 -13.08 9.75 37.16
N THR A 401 -13.43 10.43 36.06
CA THR A 401 -13.23 11.88 35.95
C THR A 401 -14.24 12.65 36.80
N GLU A 402 -15.48 12.19 36.90
CA GLU A 402 -16.47 12.75 37.83
C GLU A 402 -16.01 12.60 39.29
N ASP A 403 -15.55 11.42 39.70
CA ASP A 403 -15.03 11.19 41.05
C ASP A 403 -13.79 12.06 41.34
N TYR A 404 -12.86 12.13 40.39
CA TYR A 404 -11.66 12.96 40.54
C TYR A 404 -11.99 14.46 40.63
N THR A 405 -12.92 14.95 39.80
CA THR A 405 -13.33 16.36 39.82
C THR A 405 -14.09 16.69 41.09
N THR A 406 -15.01 15.84 41.53
CA THR A 406 -15.75 16.04 42.79
C THR A 406 -14.83 15.97 44.01
N GLN A 407 -13.83 15.09 44.03
CA GLN A 407 -12.82 15.06 45.08
C GLN A 407 -11.99 16.35 45.08
N ARG A 408 -11.57 16.82 43.89
CA ARG A 408 -10.80 18.05 43.76
C ARG A 408 -11.60 19.28 44.19
N THR A 409 -12.87 19.39 43.82
CA THR A 409 -13.73 20.50 44.29
C THR A 409 -13.95 20.44 45.79
N LYS A 410 -14.19 19.26 46.38
CA LYS A 410 -14.27 19.10 47.85
C LYS A 410 -12.99 19.53 48.56
N SER A 411 -11.83 19.14 48.04
CA SER A 411 -10.53 19.57 48.60
C SER A 411 -10.30 21.08 48.47
N GLY A 412 -10.71 21.68 47.35
CA GLY A 412 -10.69 23.12 47.14
C GLY A 412 -11.60 23.86 48.11
N LEU A 413 -12.84 23.38 48.32
CA LEU A 413 -13.77 23.95 49.30
C LEU A 413 -13.19 23.90 50.71
N ALA A 414 -12.64 22.74 51.13
CA ALA A 414 -11.99 22.62 52.43
C ALA A 414 -10.81 23.59 52.61
N ALA A 415 -10.01 23.81 51.56
CA ALA A 415 -8.94 24.79 51.58
C ALA A 415 -9.46 26.24 51.68
N THR A 416 -10.55 26.57 50.98
CA THR A 416 -11.18 27.90 51.08
C THR A 416 -11.80 28.15 52.46
N GLU A 417 -12.44 27.14 53.06
CA GLU A 417 -12.96 27.23 54.42
C GLU A 417 -11.83 27.39 55.45
N ALA A 418 -10.72 26.67 55.28
CA ALA A 418 -9.54 26.82 56.12
C ALA A 418 -8.94 28.23 56.01
N ALA A 419 -8.85 28.77 54.79
CA ALA A 419 -8.39 30.14 54.57
C ALA A 419 -9.36 31.18 55.18
N ALA A 420 -10.67 30.98 55.04
CA ALA A 420 -11.68 31.84 55.66
C ALA A 420 -11.57 31.85 57.18
N LYS A 421 -11.40 30.68 57.81
CA LYS A 421 -11.15 30.57 59.26
C LYS A 421 -9.84 31.26 59.68
N ALA A 422 -8.78 31.14 58.88
CA ALA A 422 -7.53 31.85 59.14
C ALA A 422 -7.72 33.38 59.08
N MET A 423 -8.45 33.88 58.07
CA MET A 423 -8.79 35.31 57.98
C MET A 423 -9.64 35.80 59.15
N GLU A 424 -10.63 35.01 59.58
CA GLU A 424 -11.43 35.35 60.75
C GLU A 424 -10.58 35.36 62.04
N SER A 425 -9.60 34.45 62.17
CA SER A 425 -8.65 34.46 63.29
C SER A 425 -7.78 35.70 63.30
N ILE A 426 -7.36 36.20 62.12
CA ILE A 426 -6.60 37.45 61.98
C ILE A 426 -7.48 38.65 62.37
N GLN A 427 -8.75 38.67 61.97
CA GLN A 427 -9.69 39.74 62.35
C GLN A 427 -10.06 39.73 63.85
N ARG A 428 -10.05 38.56 64.49
CA ARG A 428 -10.29 38.40 65.93
C ARG A 428 -9.07 38.70 66.79
N LEU A 429 -7.88 38.87 66.21
CA LEU A 429 -6.75 39.41 66.97
C LEU A 429 -7.15 40.82 67.41
N PRO A 430 -7.23 41.09 68.73
CA PRO A 430 -7.55 42.43 69.19
C PRO A 430 -6.50 43.38 68.63
N SER A 431 -6.90 44.61 68.31
CA SER A 431 -6.05 45.74 67.94
C SER A 431 -5.15 46.18 69.13
N SER A 432 -4.46 45.23 69.76
CA SER A 432 -3.51 45.41 70.85
C SER A 432 -2.18 46.01 70.39
N TYR A 433 -2.01 46.23 69.08
CA TYR A 433 -0.88 46.98 68.56
C TYR A 433 -0.96 48.48 68.93
N ASP A 434 -2.15 49.05 69.13
CA ASP A 434 -2.29 50.44 69.60
C ASP A 434 -2.00 50.60 71.11
N THR A 435 -1.94 49.51 71.87
CA THR A 435 -1.59 49.54 73.30
C THR A 435 -0.10 49.30 73.59
N LEU A 436 0.71 48.95 72.59
CA LEU A 436 2.18 48.77 72.73
C LEU A 436 3.00 50.01 72.32
N LEU A 437 2.33 51.10 71.93
CA LEU A 437 2.95 52.34 71.45
C LEU A 437 2.70 53.56 72.36
N LYS A 438 2.29 53.35 73.62
CA LYS A 438 2.22 54.42 74.63
C LYS A 438 3.19 54.21 75.77
#